data_AF-A0A1H8MEA3-F1
#
_entry.id   AF-A0A1H8MEA3-F1
#
_cell.length_a   1.000
_cell.length_b   1.000
_cell.length_c   1.000
_cell.angle_alpha   90.00
_cell.angle_beta   90.00
_cell.angle_gamma   90.00
#
_symmetry.space_group_name_H-M   'P 1'
#
loop_
_entity.id
_entity.type
_entity.pdbx_description
1 polymer ?
#
loop_
_entity_poly.entity_id
_entity_poly.type
_entity_poly.pdbx_seq_one_letter_code
_entity_poly.pdbx_strand_id
1 'polypeptide(L)' 'MSDMTAHIKCDVEIDVSGPNDRTVVKWTADTLRRIADRLEADSYEDGHHDVSDNSGRPVGTVYFDFYDSD' A
#
# COMPACT_ATOMS: atom_id res chain seq x y z
N MET A 1 10.58 -8.48 30.85
CA MET A 1 10.13 -8.55 29.45
C MET A 1 10.56 -7.23 28.86
N SER A 2 11.48 -7.22 27.88
CA SER A 2 11.71 -5.98 27.13
C SER A 2 10.41 -5.65 26.40
N ASP A 3 9.91 -4.44 26.58
CA ASP A 3 8.75 -3.93 25.85
C ASP A 3 9.21 -3.61 24.42
N MET A 4 9.37 -4.65 23.60
CA MET A 4 9.64 -4.47 22.18
C MET A 4 8.42 -3.77 21.57
N THR A 5 8.61 -2.53 21.13
CA THR A 5 7.57 -1.78 20.43
C THR A 5 7.65 -2.12 18.95
N ALA A 6 6.56 -2.65 18.40
CA ALA A 6 6.46 -2.98 16.98
C ALA A 6 6.24 -1.70 16.17
N HIS A 7 7.00 -1.56 15.09
CA HIS A 7 6.92 -0.44 14.16
C HIS A 7 6.78 -0.93 12.72
N ILE A 8 6.20 -0.07 11.89
CA ILE A 8 6.14 -0.25 10.44
C ILE A 8 6.51 1.06 9.75
N LYS A 9 7.42 0.99 8.78
CA LYS A 9 7.60 2.03 7.78
C LYS A 9 6.87 1.62 6.51
N CYS A 10 6.15 2.57 5.92
CA CYS A 10 5.35 2.35 4.71
C CYS A 10 5.55 3.51 3.73
N ASP A 11 5.98 3.20 2.52
CA ASP A 11 6.15 4.17 1.43
C ASP A 11 5.28 3.71 0.23
N VAL A 12 4.39 4.58 -0.26
CA VAL A 12 3.46 4.28 -1.37
C VAL A 12 3.77 5.17 -2.55
N GLU A 13 4.00 4.58 -3.73
CA GLU A 13 4.18 5.30 -4.99
C GLU A 13 3.27 4.71 -6.06
N ILE A 14 2.25 5.46 -6.46
CA ILE A 14 1.28 5.06 -7.49
C ILE A 14 1.03 6.20 -8.49
N ASP A 15 0.92 5.84 -9.77
CA ASP A 15 0.56 6.72 -10.87
C ASP A 15 -0.75 6.23 -11.50
N VAL A 16 -1.81 7.01 -11.28
CA VAL A 16 -3.17 6.66 -11.69
C VAL A 16 -3.64 7.63 -12.76
N SER A 17 -4.00 7.09 -13.92
CA SER A 17 -4.52 7.86 -15.05
C SER A 17 -6.00 7.55 -15.29
N GLY A 18 -6.77 8.53 -15.77
CA GLY A 18 -8.21 8.39 -15.98
C GLY A 18 -8.82 9.51 -16.83
N PRO A 19 -10.10 9.39 -17.22
CA PRO A 19 -10.74 10.31 -18.16
C PRO A 19 -11.02 11.72 -17.60
N ASN A 20 -10.96 11.90 -16.29
CA ASN A 20 -11.11 13.19 -15.61
C ASN A 20 -10.60 13.08 -14.16
N ASP A 21 -10.36 14.24 -13.53
CA ASP A 21 -9.80 14.35 -12.18
C ASP A 21 -10.61 13.61 -11.13
N ARG A 22 -11.94 13.67 -11.21
CA ARG A 22 -12.83 12.99 -10.24
C ARG A 22 -12.63 11.47 -10.31
N THR A 23 -12.48 10.92 -11.51
CA THR A 23 -12.23 9.49 -11.71
C THR A 23 -10.85 9.11 -11.18
N VAL A 24 -9.81 9.90 -11.49
CA VAL A 24 -8.45 9.66 -10.98
C VAL A 24 -8.43 9.64 -9.45
N VAL A 25 -8.98 10.68 -8.79
CA VAL A 25 -9.05 10.75 -7.33
C VAL A 25 -9.76 9.54 -6.73
N LYS A 26 -10.88 9.12 -7.34
CA LYS A 26 -11.62 7.93 -6.90
C LYS A 26 -10.77 6.67 -7.02
N TRP A 27 -10.11 6.46 -8.15
CA TRP A 27 -9.29 5.27 -8.39
C TRP A 27 -8.07 5.23 -7.47
N THR A 28 -7.39 6.36 -7.26
CA THR A 28 -6.31 6.46 -6.28
C THR A 28 -6.79 6.07 -4.88
N ALA A 29 -7.94 6.61 -4.43
CA ALA A 29 -8.49 6.28 -3.12
C ALA A 29 -8.90 4.80 -3.01
N ASP A 30 -9.48 4.22 -4.06
CA ASP A 30 -9.85 2.80 -4.09
C ASP A 30 -8.61 1.89 -4.04
N THR A 31 -7.52 2.25 -4.73
CA THR A 31 -6.23 1.55 -4.66
C THR A 31 -5.63 1.61 -3.25
N LEU A 32 -5.60 2.78 -2.61
CA LEU A 32 -5.07 2.93 -1.26
C LEU A 32 -5.84 2.09 -0.22
N ARG A 33 -7.18 2.04 -0.33
CA ARG A 33 -8.00 1.19 0.56
C ARG A 33 -7.65 -0.28 0.40
N ARG A 34 -7.43 -0.76 -0.82
CA ARG A 34 -7.04 -2.15 -1.07
C ARG A 34 -5.67 -2.49 -0.51
N ILE A 35 -4.71 -1.56 -0.56
CA ILE A 35 -3.42 -1.73 0.09
C ILE A 35 -3.64 -1.90 1.60
N ALA A 36 -4.47 -1.05 2.21
CA ALA A 36 -4.81 -1.19 3.64
C ALA A 36 -5.50 -2.52 3.95
N ASP A 37 -6.52 -2.92 3.18
CA ASP A 37 -7.23 -4.18 3.37
C ASP A 37 -6.27 -5.39 3.28
N ARG A 38 -5.29 -5.36 2.37
CA ARG A 38 -4.28 -6.41 2.23
C ARG A 38 -3.26 -6.41 3.36
N LEU A 39 -2.87 -5.23 3.85
CA LEU A 39 -1.98 -5.09 4.99
C LEU A 39 -2.61 -5.67 6.26
N GLU A 40 -3.90 -5.38 6.50
CA GLU A 40 -4.65 -5.96 7.63
C GLU A 40 -4.87 -7.47 7.50
N ALA A 41 -4.84 -8.00 6.28
CA ALA A 41 -4.98 -9.43 6.00
C ALA A 41 -3.63 -10.19 6.02
N ASP A 42 -2.57 -9.60 6.59
CA ASP A 42 -1.20 -10.16 6.62
C ASP A 42 -0.71 -10.63 5.23
N SER A 43 -1.13 -9.93 4.17
CA SER A 43 -0.86 -10.31 2.77
C SER A 43 0.35 -9.60 2.17
N TYR A 44 1.16 -8.96 3.01
CA TYR A 44 2.42 -8.32 2.66
C TYR A 44 3.54 -8.84 3.56
N GLU A 45 4.72 -9.00 2.96
CA GLU A 45 5.98 -9.25 3.66
C GLU A 45 6.83 -7.95 3.63
N ASP A 46 7.99 -7.94 4.26
CA ASP A 46 8.96 -6.87 4.09
C ASP A 46 9.37 -6.73 2.61
N GLY A 47 9.54 -5.48 2.16
CA GLY A 47 10.00 -5.15 0.82
C GLY A 47 8.95 -4.50 -0.08
N HIS A 48 9.26 -4.48 -1.38
CA HIS A 48 8.43 -3.85 -2.40
C HIS A 48 7.39 -4.83 -2.96
N HIS A 49 6.18 -4.34 -3.14
CA HIS A 49 5.05 -5.08 -3.69
C HIS A 49 4.39 -4.29 -4.81
N ASP A 50 4.06 -4.98 -5.89
CA ASP A 50 3.32 -4.39 -7.01
C ASP A 50 1.88 -4.05 -6.60
N VAL A 51 1.44 -2.88 -7.06
CA VAL A 51 0.08 -2.38 -6.85
C VAL A 51 -0.63 -2.33 -8.20
N SER A 52 -1.85 -2.85 -8.24
CA SER A 52 -2.72 -2.83 -9.42
C SER A 52 -4.07 -2.18 -9.14
N ASP A 53 -4.66 -1.59 -10.18
CA ASP A 53 -5.99 -1.00 -10.13
C ASP A 53 -7.12 -2.06 -10.11
N ASN A 54 -8.36 -1.59 -10.18
CA ASN A 54 -9.55 -2.46 -10.20
C ASN A 54 -9.64 -3.36 -11.43
N SER A 55 -8.89 -3.06 -12.49
CA SER A 55 -8.83 -3.84 -13.73
C SER A 55 -7.62 -4.78 -13.77
N GLY A 56 -6.83 -4.83 -12.70
CA GLY A 56 -5.59 -5.60 -12.64
C GLY A 56 -4.41 -4.97 -13.40
N ARG A 57 -4.53 -3.69 -13.80
CA ARG A 57 -3.42 -2.98 -14.45
C ARG A 57 -2.43 -2.52 -13.39
N PRO A 58 -1.13 -2.71 -13.56
CA PRO A 58 -0.13 -2.19 -12.63
C PRO A 58 -0.19 -0.66 -12.63
N VAL A 59 -0.21 -0.08 -11.43
CA VAL A 59 -0.28 1.37 -11.21
C VAL A 59 0.83 1.88 -10.30
N GLY A 60 1.72 1.01 -9.81
CA GLY A 60 2.86 1.43 -9.00
C GLY A 60 3.28 0.36 -8.00
N THR A 61 3.90 0.79 -6.90
CA THR A 61 4.44 -0.09 -5.86
C THR A 61 4.15 0.44 -4.46
N VAL A 62 4.14 -0.46 -3.48
CA VAL A 62 4.16 -0.14 -2.05
C VAL A 62 5.33 -0.85 -1.39
N TYR A 63 6.03 -0.16 -0.49
CA TYR A 63 7.11 -0.71 0.31
C TYR A 63 6.70 -0.80 1.78
N PHE A 64 6.97 -1.94 2.40
CA PHE A 64 6.80 -2.17 3.84
C PHE A 64 8.11 -2.60 4.48
N ASP A 65 8.37 -2.12 5.69
CA ASP A 65 9.51 -2.49 6.53
C ASP A 65 9.05 -2.56 7.98
N PHE A 66 8.87 -3.79 8.46
CA PHE A 66 8.46 -4.12 9.83
C PHE A 66 9.71 -4.27 10.69
N TYR A 67 9.76 -3.56 11.81
CA TYR A 67 10.90 -3.60 12.72
C TYR A 67 10.47 -3.41 14.17
N ASP A 68 11.27 -3.92 15.08
CA ASP A 68 11.08 -3.73 16.52
C ASP A 68 12.13 -2.75 17.06
N SER A 69 11.73 -1.91 18.02
CA SER A 69 12.67 -1.11 18.81
C SER A 69 12.53 -1.41 20.30
N ASP A 70 13.66 -1.37 21.00
CA ASP A 70 13.77 -1.45 22.47
C ASP A 70 13.29 -0.16 23.17
#